data_AF-A0A4V2A5X0-F1
#
_entry.id   AF-A0A4V2A5X0-F1
#
_cell.length_a   1.000
_cell.length_b   1.000
_cell.length_c   1.000
_cell.angle_alpha   90.00
_cell.angle_beta   90.00
_cell.angle_gamma   90.00
#
_symmetry.space_group_name_H-M   'P 1'
#
loop_
_entity.id
_entity.type
_entity.pdbx_description
1 polymer ?
#
loop_
_entity_poly.entity_id
_entity_poly.type
_entity_poly.pdbx_seq_one_letter_code
_entity_poly.pdbx_strand_id
1 'polypeptide(L)'
;MLKRIMGKRWIMLAGLLTGIAGGLQAQVISAEQAYAANAPGVVLVQSVFSATVYVNKVEMDDRRFNRLVDSVRKLDTSGSMFTAEEKLDMVVKALYQNPFRFFSRTSQYLGQQHRIVSSGTGFFVTGDGFIVTNAHIIDRDSSFIRRKFILSTYEEVTNANIRSLEASWEIRFTDEQRALLNNAYSVIYSQVSSMILNDLRREIFVQARVDRTGHEIENRRLPARIILKGKPMPGKDVAILKVDGVSEMPVLALASDSIARIGERVWVYGFPEPVSSNLYLSRETGAEPTLTEGIVGAVKRSVGGWPVIQMDAAITHGSSGSPVCNNRGLVVGLATFGSIEQTSASLSEAYNFAIPVTIVKQFLDSARIRAAVSASSSSFNRAIGYFHDEYYGKAMQQFVAVQKLNPDFPGVAYYIAQSERNINAGLDRDTMLQKVVFRIIAVLIVLGGAVVFYRFQIASRLPKRK
;
A
#
# COMPACT_ATOMS: atom_id res chain seq x y z
N MET A 1 -81.15 21.08 -12.80
CA MET A 1 -80.62 20.96 -11.42
C MET A 1 -79.87 19.62 -11.31
N LEU A 2 -78.81 19.29 -12.06
CA LEU A 2 -77.58 19.98 -12.50
C LEU A 2 -76.74 20.56 -11.34
N LYS A 3 -75.56 19.93 -11.17
CA LYS A 3 -74.48 20.10 -10.19
C LYS A 3 -74.62 19.29 -8.89
N ARG A 4 -73.55 18.50 -8.66
CA ARG A 4 -73.07 17.89 -7.39
C ARG A 4 -73.47 16.41 -7.22
N ILE A 5 -72.52 15.51 -7.56
CA ILE A 5 -72.25 14.17 -6.96
C ILE A 5 -71.27 13.32 -7.82
N MET A 6 -70.81 13.80 -8.98
CA MET A 6 -69.66 13.18 -9.68
C MET A 6 -68.43 14.08 -9.61
N GLY A 7 -67.43 13.68 -8.81
CA GLY A 7 -66.17 14.41 -8.78
C GLY A 7 -65.21 14.09 -7.62
N LYS A 8 -65.02 12.82 -7.25
CA LYS A 8 -63.88 12.38 -6.41
C LYS A 8 -63.58 10.90 -6.66
N ARG A 9 -62.99 10.53 -7.80
CA ARG A 9 -62.38 9.19 -7.97
C ARG A 9 -61.45 9.00 -9.20
N TRP A 10 -60.68 10.01 -9.58
CA TRP A 10 -59.70 9.90 -10.69
C TRP A 10 -58.33 10.53 -10.38
N ILE A 11 -57.80 10.40 -9.16
CA ILE A 11 -56.43 10.84 -8.82
C ILE A 11 -55.60 9.69 -8.21
N MET A 12 -55.76 8.47 -8.71
CA MET A 12 -54.83 7.38 -8.41
C MET A 12 -54.58 6.53 -9.65
N LEU A 13 -54.03 7.12 -10.71
CA LEU A 13 -53.36 6.36 -11.78
C LEU A 13 -52.52 7.25 -12.72
N ALA A 14 -51.80 8.24 -12.18
CA ALA A 14 -50.89 9.09 -12.96
C ALA A 14 -49.55 9.32 -12.23
N GLY A 15 -49.04 8.29 -11.56
CA GLY A 15 -47.76 8.32 -10.83
C GLY A 15 -46.78 7.22 -11.27
N LEU A 16 -46.90 6.70 -12.49
CA LEU A 16 -46.13 5.52 -12.94
C LEU A 16 -45.32 5.73 -14.23
N LEU A 17 -45.16 6.97 -14.72
CA LEU A 17 -44.43 7.24 -15.98
C LEU A 17 -43.55 8.50 -15.99
N THR A 18 -43.16 9.05 -14.84
CA THR A 18 -42.17 10.14 -14.77
C THR A 18 -40.96 9.72 -13.96
N GLY A 19 -40.05 9.02 -14.61
CA GLY A 19 -38.78 8.58 -14.02
C GLY A 19 -37.75 8.12 -15.03
N ILE A 20 -37.76 8.64 -16.26
CA ILE A 20 -36.67 8.44 -17.23
C ILE A 20 -36.15 9.82 -17.63
N ALA A 21 -35.45 10.44 -16.68
CA ALA A 21 -34.52 11.54 -16.93
C ALA A 21 -33.50 11.58 -15.77
N GLY A 22 -32.97 10.41 -15.40
CA GLY A 22 -31.77 10.34 -14.57
C GLY A 22 -30.59 10.68 -15.47
N GLY A 23 -30.16 11.94 -15.46
CA GLY A 23 -28.84 12.29 -15.98
C GLY A 23 -27.81 11.39 -15.32
N LEU A 24 -26.88 10.86 -16.12
CA LEU A 24 -25.71 10.10 -15.65
C LEU A 24 -24.83 10.99 -14.76
N GLN A 25 -25.26 11.30 -13.54
CA GLN A 25 -24.35 11.65 -12.48
C GLN A 25 -23.58 10.38 -12.15
N ALA A 26 -22.29 10.39 -12.50
CA ALA A 26 -21.38 9.30 -12.16
C ALA A 26 -21.49 9.03 -10.65
N GLN A 27 -21.92 7.82 -10.31
CA GLN A 27 -22.25 7.44 -8.94
C GLN A 27 -21.02 7.51 -8.05
N VAL A 28 -21.12 8.27 -6.96
CA VAL A 28 -20.11 8.30 -5.89
C VAL A 28 -20.19 6.96 -5.16
N ILE A 29 -19.07 6.26 -5.04
CA ILE A 29 -19.02 4.96 -4.37
C ILE A 29 -18.65 5.13 -2.89
N SER A 30 -18.98 4.14 -2.05
CA SER A 30 -18.55 4.14 -0.65
C SER A 30 -17.05 3.82 -0.54
N ALA A 31 -16.42 4.19 0.59
CA ALA A 31 -15.01 3.89 0.83
C ALA A 31 -14.75 2.37 0.85
N GLU A 32 -15.68 1.59 1.42
CA GLU A 32 -15.63 0.12 1.44
C GLU A 32 -15.72 -0.45 0.02
N GLN A 33 -16.67 0.02 -0.79
CA GLN A 33 -16.81 -0.42 -2.17
C GLN A 33 -15.56 -0.09 -3.01
N ALA A 34 -14.98 1.09 -2.80
CA ALA A 34 -13.77 1.51 -3.47
C ALA A 34 -12.55 0.68 -3.06
N TYR A 35 -12.43 0.39 -1.77
CA TYR A 35 -11.39 -0.50 -1.25
C TYR A 35 -11.48 -1.88 -1.86
N ALA A 36 -12.66 -2.49 -1.83
CA ALA A 36 -12.89 -3.81 -2.39
C ALA A 36 -12.50 -3.88 -3.88
N ALA A 37 -12.90 -2.88 -4.68
CA ALA A 37 -12.63 -2.84 -6.12
C ALA A 37 -11.15 -2.59 -6.45
N ASN A 38 -10.45 -1.74 -5.69
CA ASN A 38 -9.11 -1.28 -6.05
C ASN A 38 -7.98 -2.04 -5.34
N ALA A 39 -8.16 -2.46 -4.09
CA ALA A 39 -7.11 -3.10 -3.30
C ALA A 39 -6.45 -4.31 -3.99
N PRO A 40 -7.19 -5.20 -4.70
CA PRO A 40 -6.60 -6.34 -5.39
C PRO A 40 -5.52 -5.98 -6.43
N GLY A 41 -5.60 -4.79 -7.03
CA GLY A 41 -4.65 -4.35 -8.06
C GLY A 41 -3.47 -3.54 -7.53
N VAL A 42 -3.40 -3.32 -6.22
CA VAL A 42 -2.33 -2.58 -5.54
C VAL A 42 -1.29 -3.58 -5.04
N VAL A 43 -0.02 -3.28 -5.26
CA VAL A 43 1.09 -4.21 -5.03
C VAL A 43 2.24 -3.55 -4.30
N LEU A 44 2.99 -4.35 -3.52
CA LEU A 44 4.23 -3.90 -2.91
C LEU A 44 5.34 -4.03 -3.94
N VAL A 45 6.05 -2.94 -4.21
CA VAL A 45 7.20 -2.90 -5.12
C VAL A 45 8.48 -2.87 -4.29
N GLN A 46 9.41 -3.76 -4.59
CA GLN A 46 10.70 -3.86 -3.90
C GLN A 46 11.86 -3.85 -4.88
N SER A 47 12.81 -2.95 -4.66
CA SER A 47 14.12 -2.96 -5.30
C SER A 47 15.15 -3.51 -4.32
N VAL A 48 15.78 -4.60 -4.70
CA VAL A 48 16.87 -5.22 -3.94
C VAL A 48 18.18 -4.86 -4.60
N PHE A 49 19.01 -4.10 -3.89
CA PHE A 49 20.36 -3.76 -4.29
C PHE A 49 21.32 -4.67 -3.55
N SER A 50 22.19 -5.37 -4.28
CA SER A 50 23.23 -6.20 -3.69
C SER A 50 24.60 -5.73 -4.16
N ALA A 51 25.56 -5.65 -3.25
CA ALA A 51 26.94 -5.27 -3.59
C ALA A 51 27.90 -5.92 -2.60
N THR A 52 29.13 -6.16 -3.04
CA THR A 52 30.24 -6.46 -2.14
C THR A 52 30.85 -5.14 -1.71
N VAL A 53 30.80 -4.87 -0.41
CA VAL A 53 31.33 -3.66 0.19
C VAL A 53 32.70 -3.97 0.78
N TYR A 54 33.72 -3.25 0.33
CA TYR A 54 35.07 -3.34 0.90
C TYR A 54 35.33 -2.14 1.80
N VAL A 55 35.69 -2.43 3.05
CA VAL A 55 36.16 -1.43 4.02
C VAL A 55 37.52 -1.81 4.55
N ASN A 56 38.38 -0.82 4.81
CA ASN A 56 39.65 -1.07 5.49
C ASN A 56 39.39 -1.66 6.87
N LYS A 57 40.16 -2.68 7.26
CA LYS A 57 40.19 -3.13 8.65
C LYS A 57 40.76 -2.01 9.51
N VAL A 58 40.23 -1.92 10.73
CA VAL A 58 40.70 -1.01 11.76
C VAL A 58 41.37 -1.87 12.82
N GLU A 59 42.61 -1.55 13.14
CA GLU A 59 43.38 -2.26 14.18
C GLU A 59 43.71 -1.31 15.31
N MET A 60 43.75 -1.87 16.52
CA MET A 60 44.16 -1.16 17.72
C MET A 60 45.69 -1.14 17.82
N ASP A 61 46.26 0.01 18.19
CA ASP A 61 47.66 0.12 18.57
C ASP A 61 47.82 -0.37 20.02
N ASP A 62 48.19 -1.65 20.17
CA ASP A 62 48.35 -2.30 21.47
C ASP A 62 49.33 -1.55 22.38
N ARG A 63 50.37 -0.91 21.84
CA ARG A 63 51.34 -0.16 22.65
C ARG A 63 50.72 1.09 23.24
N ARG A 64 49.85 1.78 22.50
CA ARG A 64 49.13 2.96 22.99
C ARG A 64 48.01 2.56 23.93
N PHE A 65 47.31 1.46 23.63
CA PHE A 65 46.26 0.92 24.47
C PHE A 65 46.80 0.45 25.83
N ASN A 66 47.86 -0.37 25.85
CA ASN A 66 48.46 -0.86 27.10
C ASN A 66 48.94 0.29 27.98
N ARG A 67 49.51 1.36 27.38
CA ARG A 67 49.86 2.58 28.13
C ARG A 67 48.65 3.26 28.76
N LEU A 68 47.51 3.31 28.07
CA LEU A 68 46.27 3.84 28.64
C LEU A 68 45.80 2.98 29.82
N VAL A 69 45.80 1.66 29.67
CA VAL A 69 45.43 0.73 30.74
C VAL A 69 46.35 0.89 31.96
N ASP A 70 47.67 0.99 31.74
CA ASP A 70 48.63 1.22 32.82
C ASP A 70 48.43 2.59 33.50
N SER A 71 48.10 3.63 32.73
CA SER A 71 47.76 4.94 33.29
C SER A 71 46.52 4.89 34.17
N VAL A 72 45.46 4.20 33.73
CA VAL A 72 44.24 4.02 34.54
C VAL A 72 44.53 3.19 35.79
N ARG A 73 45.34 2.13 35.69
CA ARG A 73 45.78 1.34 36.85
C ARG A 73 46.55 2.19 37.87
N LYS A 74 47.43 3.09 37.41
CA LYS A 74 48.23 3.97 38.28
C LYS A 74 47.42 5.06 38.99
N LEU A 75 46.22 5.41 38.49
CA LEU A 75 45.31 6.32 39.18
C LEU A 75 44.76 5.70 40.47
N ASP A 76 44.71 4.37 40.55
CA ASP A 76 44.29 3.64 41.74
C ASP A 76 45.50 3.22 42.58
N THR A 77 46.03 4.16 43.36
CA THR A 77 47.24 3.94 44.17
C THR A 77 47.01 2.96 45.32
N SER A 78 45.77 2.76 45.78
CA SER A 78 45.42 1.81 46.84
C SER A 78 44.86 0.48 46.35
N GLY A 79 44.60 0.34 45.04
CA GLY A 79 43.98 -0.84 44.42
C GLY A 79 42.48 -0.98 44.66
N SER A 80 41.86 -0.01 45.34
CA SER A 80 40.45 -0.02 45.77
C SER A 80 39.72 1.29 45.51
N MET A 81 40.39 2.31 44.93
CA MET A 81 39.78 3.61 44.66
C MET A 81 38.70 3.55 43.59
N PHE A 82 38.84 2.61 42.64
CA PHE A 82 37.89 2.42 41.55
C PHE A 82 37.59 0.94 41.36
N THR A 83 36.31 0.64 41.12
CA THR A 83 35.85 -0.68 40.71
C THR A 83 36.41 -1.06 39.34
N ALA A 84 36.37 -2.36 39.00
CA ALA A 84 36.78 -2.82 37.67
C ALA A 84 35.95 -2.19 36.55
N GLU A 85 34.66 -1.98 36.79
CA GLU A 85 33.73 -1.33 35.86
C GLU A 85 34.09 0.14 35.64
N GLU A 86 34.34 0.92 36.70
CA GLU A 86 34.75 2.32 36.58
C GLU A 86 36.07 2.48 35.83
N LYS A 87 37.03 1.58 36.06
CA LYS A 87 38.30 1.56 35.32
C LYS A 87 38.07 1.27 33.84
N LEU A 88 37.19 0.32 33.51
CA LEU A 88 36.81 0.01 32.13
C LEU A 88 36.12 1.20 31.46
N ASP A 89 35.26 1.89 32.19
CA ASP A 89 34.57 3.09 31.76
C ASP A 89 35.53 4.21 31.36
N MET A 90 36.57 4.45 32.16
CA MET A 90 37.63 5.40 31.85
C MET A 90 38.38 5.03 30.56
N VAL A 91 38.67 3.73 30.36
CA VAL A 91 39.32 3.23 29.15
C VAL A 91 38.42 3.47 27.93
N VAL A 92 37.15 3.06 27.98
CA VAL A 92 36.20 3.20 26.87
C VAL A 92 35.96 4.68 26.52
N LYS A 93 35.81 5.56 27.53
CA LYS A 93 35.67 7.01 27.31
C LYS A 93 36.91 7.59 26.63
N ALA A 94 38.12 7.17 27.02
CA ALA A 94 39.34 7.63 26.37
C ALA A 94 39.44 7.16 24.90
N LEU A 95 39.04 5.92 24.61
CA LEU A 95 38.95 5.39 23.24
C LEU A 95 37.96 6.20 22.39
N TYR A 96 36.81 6.54 22.95
CA TYR A 96 35.80 7.35 22.27
C TYR A 96 36.23 8.80 22.04
N GLN A 97 36.87 9.44 23.02
CA GLN A 97 37.28 10.84 22.90
C GLN A 97 38.41 11.05 21.89
N ASN A 98 39.31 10.07 21.73
CA ASN A 98 40.47 10.18 20.84
C ASN A 98 40.68 8.90 20.01
N PRO A 99 39.74 8.53 19.13
CA PRO A 99 39.76 7.22 18.48
C PRO A 99 41.01 7.02 17.61
N PHE A 100 41.43 8.03 16.84
CA PHE A 100 42.63 7.97 16.00
C PHE A 100 43.95 7.89 16.78
N ARG A 101 43.92 8.13 18.09
CA ARG A 101 45.08 7.88 18.95
C ARG A 101 45.30 6.38 19.10
N PHE A 102 44.23 5.60 19.20
CA PHE A 102 44.28 4.18 19.56
C PHE A 102 44.01 3.25 18.39
N PHE A 103 43.37 3.74 17.34
CA PHE A 103 42.98 2.96 16.19
C PHE A 103 43.61 3.53 14.91
N SER A 104 44.01 2.62 14.03
CA SER A 104 44.54 2.99 12.71
C SER A 104 43.92 2.11 11.62
N ARG A 105 43.78 2.69 10.42
CA ARG A 105 43.38 1.92 9.24
C ARG A 105 44.53 1.03 8.81
N THR A 106 44.22 -0.16 8.32
CA THR A 106 45.20 -1.03 7.66
C THR A 106 45.02 -1.02 6.13
N SER A 107 46.00 -1.55 5.42
CA SER A 107 45.90 -1.79 3.97
C SER A 107 45.02 -3.00 3.63
N GLN A 108 44.62 -3.80 4.62
CA GLN A 108 43.74 -4.94 4.41
C GLN A 108 42.29 -4.49 4.30
N TYR A 109 41.58 -5.02 3.32
CA TYR A 109 40.14 -4.83 3.17
C TYR A 109 39.37 -6.02 3.73
N LEU A 110 38.26 -5.71 4.40
CA LEU A 110 37.20 -6.66 4.71
C LEU A 110 36.12 -6.47 3.64
N GLY A 111 35.88 -7.50 2.83
CA GLY A 111 34.82 -7.53 1.83
C GLY A 111 33.59 -8.25 2.38
N GLN A 112 32.44 -7.60 2.35
CA GLN A 112 31.19 -8.17 2.82
C GLN A 112 30.06 -7.94 1.83
N GLN A 113 29.27 -8.98 1.56
CA GLN A 113 28.07 -8.83 0.76
C GLN A 113 26.95 -8.23 1.60
N HIS A 114 26.40 -7.13 1.12
CA HIS A 114 25.23 -6.50 1.71
C HIS A 114 24.08 -6.49 0.73
N ARG A 115 22.87 -6.49 1.27
CA ARG A 115 21.63 -6.31 0.53
C ARG A 115 20.84 -5.16 1.15
N ILE A 116 20.51 -4.17 0.33
CA ILE A 116 19.65 -3.06 0.70
C ILE A 116 18.32 -3.23 -0.02
N VAL A 117 17.23 -3.18 0.73
CA VAL A 117 15.88 -3.21 0.17
C VAL A 117 15.31 -1.81 0.23
N SER A 118 14.79 -1.34 -0.91
CA SER A 118 13.92 -0.18 -0.99
C SER A 118 12.52 -0.68 -1.35
N SER A 119 11.52 -0.30 -0.59
CA SER A 119 10.13 -0.69 -0.82
C SER A 119 9.24 0.52 -1.05
N GLY A 120 8.16 0.29 -1.79
CA GLY A 120 7.07 1.23 -1.96
C GLY A 120 5.86 0.53 -2.54
N THR A 121 4.91 1.29 -3.04
CA THR A 121 3.68 0.79 -3.62
C THR A 121 3.70 0.94 -5.13
N GLY A 122 2.97 0.07 -5.82
CA GLY A 122 2.61 0.23 -7.22
C GLY A 122 1.22 -0.32 -7.47
N PHE A 123 0.75 -0.24 -8.71
CA PHE A 123 -0.52 -0.83 -9.10
C PHE A 123 -0.54 -1.25 -10.57
N PHE A 124 -1.28 -2.30 -10.87
CA PHE A 124 -1.47 -2.76 -12.24
C PHE A 124 -2.34 -1.79 -13.03
N VAL A 125 -1.93 -1.51 -14.27
CA VAL A 125 -2.66 -0.70 -15.25
C VAL A 125 -3.13 -1.52 -16.45
N THR A 126 -2.71 -2.78 -16.55
CA THR A 126 -3.14 -3.73 -17.57
C THR A 126 -3.21 -5.16 -17.00
N GLY A 127 -4.07 -5.99 -17.60
CA GLY A 127 -4.23 -7.39 -17.20
C GLY A 127 -3.03 -8.29 -17.52
N ASP A 128 -2.19 -7.88 -18.48
CA ASP A 128 -0.97 -8.60 -18.92
C ASP A 128 0.30 -8.18 -18.15
N GLY A 129 0.15 -7.37 -17.08
CA GLY A 129 1.18 -7.21 -16.06
C GLY A 129 2.00 -5.91 -16.12
N PHE A 130 1.53 -4.85 -16.78
CA PHE A 130 2.15 -3.52 -16.66
C PHE A 130 1.73 -2.85 -15.34
N ILE A 131 2.71 -2.29 -14.64
CA ILE A 131 2.56 -1.67 -13.32
C ILE A 131 3.12 -0.26 -13.35
N VAL A 132 2.45 0.66 -12.65
CA VAL A 132 2.95 2.01 -12.39
C VAL A 132 3.44 2.11 -10.94
N THR A 133 4.58 2.77 -10.73
CA THR A 133 5.14 3.10 -9.42
C THR A 133 6.01 4.36 -9.52
N ASN A 134 6.67 4.81 -8.45
CA ASN A 134 7.64 5.91 -8.52
C ASN A 134 9.00 5.46 -9.07
N ALA A 135 9.67 6.38 -9.78
CA ALA A 135 11.01 6.14 -10.28
C ALA A 135 12.04 6.01 -9.15
N HIS A 136 11.90 6.75 -8.07
CA HIS A 136 12.82 6.71 -6.94
C HIS A 136 12.76 5.38 -6.17
N ILE A 137 11.69 4.59 -6.26
CA ILE A 137 11.64 3.25 -5.64
C ILE A 137 12.57 2.29 -6.40
N ILE A 138 12.71 2.53 -7.70
CA ILE A 138 13.43 1.67 -8.65
C ILE A 138 14.87 2.13 -8.84
N ASP A 139 15.07 3.44 -8.89
CA ASP A 139 16.34 4.09 -9.18
C ASP A 139 16.52 5.30 -8.27
N ARG A 140 16.92 5.03 -7.02
CA ARG A 140 17.43 6.06 -6.10
C ARG A 140 18.79 6.53 -6.58
N ASP A 141 19.15 7.77 -6.20
CA ASP A 141 20.50 8.28 -6.44
C ASP A 141 21.57 7.33 -5.88
N SER A 142 22.64 7.18 -6.64
CA SER A 142 23.86 6.48 -6.25
C SER A 142 24.37 6.90 -4.87
N SER A 143 24.22 8.18 -4.50
CA SER A 143 24.62 8.68 -3.17
C SER A 143 23.74 8.10 -2.05
N PHE A 144 22.44 7.94 -2.28
CA PHE A 144 21.51 7.34 -1.32
C PHE A 144 21.80 5.86 -1.13
N ILE A 145 21.93 5.11 -2.23
CA ILE A 145 22.26 3.69 -2.19
C ILE A 145 23.61 3.46 -1.52
N ARG A 146 24.63 4.27 -1.91
CA ARG A 146 25.95 4.23 -1.28
C ARG A 146 25.87 4.54 0.21
N ARG A 147 25.10 5.55 0.63
CA ARG A 147 24.90 5.86 2.05
C ARG A 147 24.26 4.69 2.80
N LYS A 148 23.27 4.01 2.23
CA LYS A 148 22.63 2.85 2.86
C LYS A 148 23.59 1.68 3.02
N PHE A 149 24.37 1.37 1.99
CA PHE A 149 25.45 0.38 2.09
C PHE A 149 26.49 0.79 3.15
N ILE A 150 26.86 2.07 3.17
CA ILE A 150 27.80 2.61 4.16
C ILE A 150 27.30 2.34 5.58
N LEU A 151 26.07 2.74 5.87
CA LEU A 151 25.48 2.60 7.20
C LEU A 151 25.35 1.13 7.61
N SER A 152 24.87 0.25 6.71
CA SER A 152 24.73 -1.18 7.03
C SER A 152 26.07 -1.86 7.29
N THR A 153 27.10 -1.52 6.50
CA THR A 153 28.43 -2.09 6.69
C THR A 153 29.09 -1.57 7.96
N TYR A 154 28.95 -0.28 8.28
CA TYR A 154 29.49 0.25 9.53
C TYR A 154 28.86 -0.38 10.75
N GLU A 155 27.54 -0.54 10.78
CA GLU A 155 26.86 -1.20 11.89
C GLU A 155 27.39 -2.63 12.10
N GLU A 156 27.49 -3.41 11.03
CA GLU A 156 27.92 -4.80 11.11
C GLU A 156 29.40 -4.94 11.51
N VAL A 157 30.29 -4.20 10.85
CA VAL A 157 31.73 -4.27 11.10
C VAL A 157 32.06 -3.72 12.48
N THR A 158 31.39 -2.65 12.91
CA THR A 158 31.57 -2.12 14.26
C THR A 158 31.12 -3.13 15.32
N ASN A 159 29.95 -3.75 15.12
CA ASN A 159 29.48 -4.81 16.02
C ASN A 159 30.44 -6.00 16.06
N ALA A 160 31.02 -6.38 14.92
CA ALA A 160 32.03 -7.45 14.86
C ALA A 160 33.32 -7.06 15.61
N ASN A 161 33.80 -5.83 15.46
CA ASN A 161 34.98 -5.34 16.17
C ASN A 161 34.75 -5.28 17.68
N ILE A 162 33.58 -4.80 18.14
CA ILE A 162 33.23 -4.79 19.57
C ILE A 162 33.17 -6.22 20.12
N ARG A 163 32.55 -7.16 19.40
CA ARG A 163 32.54 -8.59 19.80
C ARG A 163 33.96 -9.18 19.86
N SER A 164 34.84 -8.79 18.95
CA SER A 164 36.24 -9.20 18.96
C SER A 164 37.00 -8.63 20.16
N LEU A 165 36.72 -7.39 20.56
CA LEU A 165 37.30 -6.78 21.77
C LEU A 165 36.79 -7.48 23.03
N GLU A 166 35.48 -7.74 23.14
CA GLU A 166 34.89 -8.50 24.24
C GLU A 166 35.54 -9.88 24.40
N ALA A 167 35.73 -10.59 23.28
CA ALA A 167 36.39 -11.90 23.27
C ALA A 167 37.87 -11.80 23.66
N SER A 168 38.60 -10.82 23.12
CA SER A 168 40.03 -10.65 23.38
C SER A 168 40.33 -10.19 24.82
N TRP A 169 39.43 -9.42 25.43
CA TRP A 169 39.61 -8.90 26.78
C TRP A 169 38.87 -9.73 27.83
N GLU A 170 38.14 -10.77 27.40
CA GLU A 170 37.32 -11.63 28.27
C GLU A 170 36.30 -10.84 29.11
N ILE A 171 35.68 -9.81 28.51
CA ILE A 171 34.70 -8.94 29.17
C ILE A 171 33.37 -8.88 28.41
N ARG A 172 32.36 -8.30 29.06
CA ARG A 172 31.12 -7.83 28.42
C ARG A 172 30.97 -6.35 28.67
N PHE A 173 30.76 -5.58 27.59
CA PHE A 173 30.50 -4.15 27.73
C PHE A 173 29.03 -3.91 28.09
N THR A 174 28.78 -2.86 28.87
CA THR A 174 27.42 -2.34 29.09
C THR A 174 26.89 -1.69 27.81
N ASP A 175 25.57 -1.47 27.71
CA ASP A 175 24.97 -0.81 26.55
C ASP A 175 25.55 0.59 26.30
N GLU A 176 25.85 1.34 27.37
CA GLU A 176 26.47 2.66 27.29
C GLU A 176 27.91 2.58 26.76
N GLN A 177 28.71 1.63 27.25
CA GLN A 177 30.07 1.39 26.76
C GLN A 177 30.07 0.96 25.29
N ARG A 178 29.15 0.07 24.90
CA ARG A 178 28.96 -0.32 23.49
C ARG A 178 28.57 0.87 22.63
N ALA A 179 27.70 1.76 23.11
CA ALA A 179 27.33 2.97 22.39
C ALA A 179 28.53 3.92 22.19
N LEU A 180 29.37 4.11 23.20
CA LEU A 180 30.60 4.91 23.10
C LEU A 180 31.58 4.32 22.08
N LEU A 181 31.80 3.00 22.11
CA LEU A 181 32.65 2.32 21.11
C LEU A 181 32.05 2.39 19.71
N ASN A 182 30.73 2.23 19.58
CA ASN A 182 30.02 2.39 18.32
C ASN A 182 30.26 3.77 17.70
N ASN A 183 30.17 4.82 18.52
CA ASN A 183 30.44 6.18 18.09
C ASN A 183 31.92 6.37 17.72
N ALA A 184 32.85 5.78 18.49
CA ALA A 184 34.28 5.84 18.21
C ALA A 184 34.61 5.24 16.82
N TYR A 185 34.12 4.02 16.55
CA TYR A 185 34.26 3.37 15.25
C TYR A 185 33.55 4.14 14.14
N SER A 186 32.36 4.70 14.40
CA SER A 186 31.66 5.54 13.42
C SER A 186 32.50 6.75 12.98
N VAL A 187 33.17 7.41 13.93
CA VAL A 187 34.10 8.52 13.63
C VAL A 187 35.28 8.03 12.79
N ILE A 188 35.92 6.92 13.16
CA ILE A 188 37.03 6.33 12.39
C ILE A 188 36.60 6.06 10.95
N TYR A 189 35.54 5.29 10.81
CA TYR A 189 35.01 4.88 9.53
C TYR A 189 34.57 6.06 8.67
N SER A 190 34.06 7.14 9.26
CA SER A 190 33.66 8.36 8.53
C SER A 190 34.85 9.19 8.00
N GLN A 191 36.01 9.14 8.64
CA GLN A 191 37.15 10.02 8.29
C GLN A 191 38.28 9.30 7.55
N VAL A 192 38.50 8.00 7.77
CA VAL A 192 39.69 7.30 7.24
C VAL A 192 39.39 6.11 6.34
N SER A 193 38.13 5.66 6.24
CA SER A 193 37.82 4.46 5.47
C SER A 193 37.31 4.78 4.06
N SER A 194 38.07 4.33 3.07
CA SER A 194 37.58 4.28 1.69
C SER A 194 36.63 3.09 1.56
N MET A 195 35.34 3.35 1.37
CA MET A 195 34.38 2.29 1.03
C MET A 195 34.29 2.11 -0.48
N ILE A 196 34.58 0.89 -0.93
CA ILE A 196 34.50 0.52 -2.34
C ILE A 196 33.30 -0.41 -2.49
N LEU A 197 32.36 -0.04 -3.36
CA LEU A 197 31.24 -0.90 -3.75
C LEU A 197 31.65 -1.62 -5.04
N ASN A 198 31.70 -2.95 -4.99
CA ASN A 198 31.92 -3.79 -6.15
C ASN A 198 30.65 -4.60 -6.48
N ASP A 199 30.48 -4.94 -7.76
CA ASP A 199 29.40 -5.80 -8.25
C ASP A 199 27.99 -5.35 -7.82
N LEU A 200 27.70 -4.05 -7.88
CA LEU A 200 26.37 -3.53 -7.57
C LEU A 200 25.34 -4.10 -8.56
N ARG A 201 24.47 -4.98 -8.08
CA ARG A 201 23.32 -5.51 -8.83
C ARG A 201 22.03 -4.94 -8.27
N ARG A 202 21.03 -4.86 -9.14
CA ARG A 202 19.67 -4.48 -8.78
C ARG A 202 18.69 -5.50 -9.34
N GLU A 203 17.79 -5.95 -8.48
CA GLU A 203 16.67 -6.81 -8.84
C GLU A 203 15.37 -6.14 -8.37
N ILE A 204 14.31 -6.21 -9.17
CA ILE A 204 13.02 -5.61 -8.84
C ILE A 204 11.99 -6.71 -8.73
N PHE A 205 11.20 -6.65 -7.66
CA PHE A 205 10.13 -7.58 -7.38
C PHE A 205 8.85 -6.83 -7.09
N VAL A 206 7.75 -7.47 -7.47
CA VAL A 206 6.39 -7.05 -7.14
C VAL A 206 5.81 -8.15 -6.28
N GLN A 207 5.30 -7.81 -5.09
CA GLN A 207 4.52 -8.72 -4.29
C GLN A 207 3.04 -8.41 -4.49
N ALA A 208 2.33 -9.38 -5.03
CA ALA A 208 0.89 -9.31 -5.24
C ALA A 208 0.22 -10.36 -4.37
N ARG A 209 -0.89 -9.97 -3.72
CA ARG A 209 -1.77 -10.92 -3.05
C ARG A 209 -2.36 -11.87 -4.08
N VAL A 210 -2.42 -13.15 -3.72
CA VAL A 210 -3.20 -14.18 -4.41
C VAL A 210 -3.97 -14.98 -3.38
N ASP A 211 -5.20 -15.34 -3.69
CA ASP A 211 -6.05 -16.16 -2.82
C ASP A 211 -6.11 -17.57 -3.42
N ARG A 212 -5.35 -18.52 -2.85
CA ARG A 212 -5.40 -19.91 -3.31
C ARG A 212 -6.68 -20.59 -2.82
N THR A 213 -7.12 -21.61 -3.56
CA THR A 213 -8.23 -22.49 -3.18
C THR A 213 -7.99 -23.08 -1.78
N GLY A 214 -8.80 -22.67 -0.79
CA GLY A 214 -8.63 -23.04 0.62
C GLY A 214 -8.52 -21.86 1.60
N HIS A 215 -8.65 -20.61 1.13
CA HIS A 215 -8.57 -19.37 1.91
C HIS A 215 -7.16 -19.01 2.43
N GLU A 216 -6.11 -19.64 1.90
CA GLU A 216 -4.74 -19.25 2.22
C GLU A 216 -4.37 -17.99 1.42
N ILE A 217 -4.17 -16.88 2.13
CA ILE A 217 -3.68 -15.62 1.57
C ILE A 217 -2.17 -15.75 1.40
N GLU A 218 -1.68 -15.65 0.16
CA GLU A 218 -0.26 -15.69 -0.14
C GLU A 218 0.19 -14.39 -0.81
N ASN A 219 1.38 -13.93 -0.43
CA ASN A 219 2.09 -12.88 -1.16
C ASN A 219 2.98 -13.50 -2.23
N ARG A 220 2.51 -13.47 -3.48
CA ARG A 220 3.28 -13.96 -4.62
C ARG A 220 4.33 -12.93 -5.03
N ARG A 221 5.60 -13.31 -4.90
CA ARG A 221 6.73 -12.50 -5.34
C ARG A 221 7.02 -12.74 -6.81
N LEU A 222 6.88 -11.70 -7.63
CA LEU A 222 7.02 -11.73 -9.09
C LEU A 222 8.22 -10.87 -9.52
N PRO A 223 9.16 -11.39 -10.31
CA PRO A 223 10.22 -10.57 -10.87
C PRO A 223 9.64 -9.55 -11.86
N ALA A 224 10.12 -8.31 -11.77
CA ALA A 224 9.70 -7.23 -12.64
C ALA A 224 10.88 -6.60 -13.37
N ARG A 225 10.65 -6.16 -14.61
CA ARG A 225 11.62 -5.41 -15.41
C ARG A 225 11.16 -3.99 -15.63
N ILE A 226 12.11 -3.07 -15.73
CA ILE A 226 11.84 -1.67 -16.03
C ILE A 226 11.54 -1.55 -17.52
N ILE A 227 10.41 -0.91 -17.85
CA ILE A 227 10.06 -0.57 -19.24
C ILE A 227 10.46 0.87 -19.54
N LEU A 228 10.04 1.79 -18.67
CA LEU A 228 10.30 3.22 -18.79
C LEU A 228 10.36 3.81 -17.40
N LYS A 229 11.22 4.80 -17.18
CA LYS A 229 11.23 5.57 -15.94
C LYS A 229 11.64 7.00 -16.16
N GLY A 230 11.14 7.88 -15.31
CA GLY A 230 11.52 9.29 -15.28
C GLY A 230 12.66 9.52 -14.32
N LYS A 231 12.79 10.78 -13.89
CA LYS A 231 13.74 11.19 -12.86
C LYS A 231 13.00 11.24 -11.52
N PRO A 232 13.62 10.79 -10.41
CA PRO A 232 13.14 11.06 -9.05
C PRO A 232 12.84 12.55 -8.85
N MET A 233 12.02 12.88 -7.84
CA MET A 233 11.72 14.28 -7.49
C MET A 233 13.01 15.10 -7.31
N PRO A 234 13.07 16.35 -7.81
CA PRO A 234 11.98 17.16 -8.39
C PRO A 234 11.70 16.89 -9.88
N GLY A 235 12.11 15.74 -10.43
CA GLY A 235 11.77 15.22 -11.76
C GLY A 235 10.39 14.59 -11.87
N LYS A 236 10.01 14.07 -13.05
CA LYS A 236 8.78 13.29 -13.22
C LYS A 236 8.99 11.88 -12.65
N ASP A 237 8.71 11.72 -11.36
CA ASP A 237 8.98 10.52 -10.58
C ASP A 237 7.97 9.38 -10.83
N VAL A 238 7.94 8.90 -12.07
CA VAL A 238 7.08 7.81 -12.55
C VAL A 238 7.95 6.72 -13.16
N ALA A 239 7.65 5.47 -12.86
CA ALA A 239 8.22 4.30 -13.51
C ALA A 239 7.12 3.33 -13.93
N ILE A 240 7.34 2.71 -15.08
CA ILE A 240 6.54 1.63 -15.64
C ILE A 240 7.36 0.35 -15.54
N LEU A 241 6.80 -0.63 -14.85
CA LEU A 241 7.35 -1.97 -14.72
C LEU A 241 6.51 -2.96 -15.53
N LYS A 242 7.10 -4.11 -15.85
CA LYS A 242 6.41 -5.26 -16.43
C LYS A 242 6.75 -6.52 -15.66
N VAL A 243 5.71 -7.25 -15.28
CA VAL A 243 5.78 -8.65 -14.84
C VAL A 243 5.37 -9.54 -16.01
N ASP A 244 6.16 -10.56 -16.31
CA ASP A 244 5.91 -11.48 -17.42
C ASP A 244 5.22 -12.78 -16.93
N GLY A 245 4.54 -13.49 -17.83
CA GLY A 245 3.85 -14.75 -17.50
C GLY A 245 2.55 -14.60 -16.70
N VAL A 246 1.95 -13.41 -16.71
CA VAL A 246 0.67 -13.12 -16.01
C VAL A 246 -0.40 -12.64 -16.99
N SER A 247 -1.65 -12.93 -16.68
CA SER A 247 -2.83 -12.50 -17.45
C SER A 247 -3.99 -12.26 -16.49
N GLU A 248 -4.99 -11.47 -16.92
CA GLU A 248 -6.19 -11.20 -16.13
C GLU A 248 -5.89 -10.70 -14.70
N MET A 249 -4.77 -9.97 -14.55
CA MET A 249 -4.40 -9.34 -13.29
C MET A 249 -5.47 -8.32 -12.85
N PRO A 250 -5.63 -8.07 -11.54
CA PRO A 250 -6.52 -7.02 -11.06
C PRO A 250 -5.96 -5.64 -11.43
N VAL A 251 -6.74 -4.79 -12.12
CA VAL A 251 -6.30 -3.53 -12.72
C VAL A 251 -7.11 -2.36 -12.19
N LEU A 252 -6.42 -1.28 -11.82
CA LEU A 252 -7.07 -0.02 -11.48
C LEU A 252 -7.34 0.82 -12.75
N ALA A 253 -8.55 1.36 -12.84
CA ALA A 253 -8.92 2.23 -13.95
C ALA A 253 -8.34 3.64 -13.78
N LEU A 254 -7.72 4.16 -14.84
CA LEU A 254 -7.21 5.53 -14.86
C LEU A 254 -8.34 6.52 -15.18
N ALA A 255 -8.45 7.61 -14.42
CA ALA A 255 -9.43 8.65 -14.69
C ALA A 255 -9.20 9.28 -16.06
N SER A 256 -10.26 9.60 -16.81
CA SER A 256 -10.19 10.34 -18.08
C SER A 256 -9.72 11.78 -17.88
N ASP A 257 -10.11 12.37 -16.75
CA ASP A 257 -9.93 13.78 -16.42
C ASP A 257 -8.44 14.16 -16.35
N SER A 258 -8.14 15.43 -16.66
CA SER A 258 -6.76 15.88 -16.80
C SER A 258 -6.05 16.04 -15.44
N ILE A 259 -6.74 16.61 -14.44
CA ILE A 259 -6.22 16.84 -13.08
C ILE A 259 -7.39 16.77 -12.10
N ALA A 260 -7.16 16.25 -10.90
CA ALA A 260 -8.13 16.24 -9.81
C ALA A 260 -8.54 17.68 -9.41
N ARG A 261 -9.81 17.86 -9.03
CA ARG A 261 -10.35 19.18 -8.65
C ARG A 261 -10.05 19.50 -7.18
N ILE A 262 -9.82 20.78 -6.87
CA ILE A 262 -9.68 21.24 -5.48
C ILE A 262 -10.98 20.95 -4.72
N GLY A 263 -10.86 20.42 -3.50
CA GLY A 263 -11.98 19.96 -2.67
C GLY A 263 -12.50 18.56 -3.01
N GLU A 264 -11.97 17.90 -4.05
CA GLU A 264 -12.33 16.53 -4.39
C GLU A 264 -11.78 15.56 -3.34
N ARG A 265 -12.64 14.68 -2.83
CA ARG A 265 -12.26 13.57 -1.94
C ARG A 265 -11.38 12.59 -2.69
N VAL A 266 -10.30 12.14 -2.05
CA VAL A 266 -9.36 11.16 -2.58
C VAL A 266 -9.11 10.02 -1.60
N TRP A 267 -8.86 8.85 -2.18
CA TRP A 267 -8.44 7.65 -1.48
C TRP A 267 -7.04 7.24 -1.95
N VAL A 268 -6.19 6.85 -1.01
CA VAL A 268 -4.82 6.41 -1.29
C VAL A 268 -4.66 5.00 -0.77
N TYR A 269 -4.18 4.10 -1.63
CA TYR A 269 -4.00 2.69 -1.29
C TYR A 269 -2.51 2.35 -1.30
N GLY A 270 -1.97 1.74 -0.25
CA GLY A 270 -0.59 1.26 -0.32
C GLY A 270 -0.07 0.57 0.91
N PHE A 271 1.24 0.39 0.96
CA PHE A 271 1.93 -0.39 1.99
C PHE A 271 2.82 0.53 2.84
N PRO A 272 2.24 1.31 3.77
CA PRO A 272 3.01 2.15 4.68
C PRO A 272 3.86 1.27 5.61
N GLU A 273 5.16 1.57 5.70
CA GLU A 273 6.15 0.83 6.49
C GLU A 273 5.71 0.62 7.95
N PRO A 274 5.16 1.61 8.68
CA PRO A 274 4.71 1.40 10.07
C PRO A 274 3.65 0.31 10.25
N VAL A 275 2.90 -0.03 9.20
CA VAL A 275 1.93 -1.13 9.18
C VAL A 275 2.59 -2.41 8.66
N SER A 276 3.31 -2.32 7.54
CA SER A 276 3.92 -3.48 6.88
C SER A 276 5.04 -4.14 7.69
N SER A 277 5.73 -3.41 8.58
CA SER A 277 6.81 -3.93 9.44
C SER A 277 6.39 -4.03 10.91
N ASN A 278 5.10 -3.97 11.22
CA ASN A 278 4.62 -3.97 12.59
C ASN A 278 4.69 -5.37 13.22
N LEU A 279 5.44 -5.51 14.31
CA LEU A 279 5.63 -6.80 15.00
C LEU A 279 4.37 -7.33 15.71
N TYR A 280 3.35 -6.49 15.91
CA TYR A 280 2.08 -6.88 16.53
C TYR A 280 1.04 -7.38 15.51
N LEU A 281 1.28 -7.23 14.21
CA LEU A 281 0.35 -7.63 13.15
C LEU A 281 0.71 -9.01 12.59
N SER A 282 -0.29 -9.76 12.12
CA SER A 282 -0.04 -11.05 11.48
C SER A 282 0.69 -10.86 10.14
N ARG A 283 1.43 -11.88 9.71
CA ARG A 283 2.15 -11.84 8.42
C ARG A 283 1.21 -11.67 7.23
N GLU A 284 -0.02 -12.16 7.35
CA GLU A 284 -1.08 -12.07 6.34
C GLU A 284 -1.53 -10.61 6.11
N THR A 285 -1.44 -9.74 7.13
CA THR A 285 -1.73 -8.30 6.99
C THR A 285 -0.80 -7.61 6.00
N GLY A 286 0.42 -8.13 5.81
CA GLY A 286 1.38 -7.60 4.83
C GLY A 286 0.96 -7.83 3.37
N ALA A 287 -0.12 -8.58 3.10
CA ALA A 287 -0.65 -8.81 1.76
C ALA A 287 -1.74 -7.81 1.35
N GLU A 288 -2.30 -7.06 2.29
CA GLU A 288 -3.36 -6.09 2.02
C GLU A 288 -2.85 -4.65 2.08
N PRO A 289 -3.21 -3.79 1.11
CA PRO A 289 -2.87 -2.37 1.18
C PRO A 289 -3.69 -1.67 2.28
N THR A 290 -3.10 -0.71 2.95
CA THR A 290 -3.82 0.26 3.79
C THR A 290 -4.54 1.29 2.92
N LEU A 291 -5.78 1.60 3.28
CA LEU A 291 -6.53 2.74 2.73
C LEU A 291 -6.37 3.96 3.65
N THR A 292 -5.96 5.08 3.07
CA THR A 292 -6.08 6.40 3.69
C THR A 292 -6.95 7.32 2.84
N GLU A 293 -7.53 8.33 3.46
CA GLU A 293 -8.45 9.27 2.83
C GLU A 293 -8.00 10.69 3.07
N GLY A 294 -8.28 11.57 2.11
CA GLY A 294 -8.17 13.01 2.27
C GLY A 294 -8.95 13.78 1.20
N ILE A 295 -8.60 15.05 1.04
CA ILE A 295 -9.11 15.96 0.02
C ILE A 295 -7.95 16.56 -0.78
N VAL A 296 -8.22 16.96 -2.02
CA VAL A 296 -7.30 17.78 -2.80
C VAL A 296 -7.32 19.21 -2.26
N GLY A 297 -6.26 19.60 -1.56
CA GLY A 297 -6.11 20.95 -1.02
C GLY A 297 -5.72 21.97 -2.08
N ALA A 298 -4.89 21.58 -3.05
CA ALA A 298 -4.45 22.46 -4.13
C ALA A 298 -3.86 21.70 -5.31
N VAL A 299 -3.72 22.38 -6.45
CA VAL A 299 -2.82 21.95 -7.54
C VAL A 299 -1.71 22.99 -7.63
N LYS A 300 -0.47 22.55 -7.42
CA LYS A 300 0.74 23.38 -7.44
C LYS A 300 1.56 23.09 -8.70
N ARG A 301 2.61 23.89 -8.94
CA ARG A 301 3.61 23.63 -9.99
C ARG A 301 4.89 23.12 -9.35
N SER A 302 5.49 22.09 -9.94
CA SER A 302 6.82 21.63 -9.58
C SER A 302 7.89 22.61 -10.05
N VAL A 303 9.14 22.40 -9.60
CA VAL A 303 10.32 23.14 -10.09
C VAL A 303 10.48 23.00 -11.62
N GLY A 304 10.13 21.85 -12.19
CA GLY A 304 10.14 21.64 -13.63
C GLY A 304 8.86 22.07 -14.36
N GLY A 305 7.95 22.79 -13.69
CA GLY A 305 6.81 23.49 -14.29
C GLY A 305 5.54 22.67 -14.52
N TRP A 306 5.56 21.36 -14.26
CA TRP A 306 4.38 20.49 -14.39
C TRP A 306 3.49 20.52 -13.13
N PRO A 307 2.18 20.21 -13.26
CA PRO A 307 1.27 20.18 -12.12
C PRO A 307 1.61 19.08 -11.10
N VAL A 308 1.36 19.36 -9.82
CA VAL A 308 1.45 18.43 -8.70
C VAL A 308 0.19 18.60 -7.85
N ILE A 309 -0.46 17.49 -7.51
CA ILE A 309 -1.65 17.47 -6.66
C ILE A 309 -1.19 17.53 -5.22
N GLN A 310 -1.66 18.51 -4.45
CA GLN A 310 -1.50 18.58 -3.00
C GLN A 310 -2.76 18.00 -2.34
N MET A 311 -2.56 17.10 -1.39
CA MET A 311 -3.62 16.46 -0.61
C MET A 311 -3.22 16.35 0.86
N ASP A 312 -4.21 16.16 1.73
CA ASP A 312 -4.02 15.92 3.17
C ASP A 312 -4.17 14.43 3.55
N ALA A 313 -4.42 13.54 2.58
CA ALA A 313 -4.44 12.10 2.81
C ALA A 313 -3.12 11.64 3.40
N ALA A 314 -3.17 10.97 4.56
CA ALA A 314 -1.98 10.52 5.26
C ALA A 314 -1.18 9.52 4.40
N ILE A 315 0.08 9.84 4.13
CA ILE A 315 1.05 8.95 3.47
C ILE A 315 2.36 8.99 4.25
N THR A 316 3.07 7.86 4.31
CA THR A 316 4.34 7.72 5.03
C THR A 316 5.35 6.98 4.15
N HIS A 317 6.51 6.60 4.71
CA HIS A 317 7.44 5.72 4.01
C HIS A 317 6.72 4.42 3.59
N GLY A 318 6.95 3.94 2.37
CA GLY A 318 6.22 2.80 1.79
C GLY A 318 4.95 3.16 1.00
N SER A 319 4.31 4.32 1.27
CA SER A 319 3.18 4.83 0.49
C SER A 319 3.58 5.48 -0.84
N SER A 320 4.88 5.71 -1.08
CA SER A 320 5.38 6.19 -2.37
C SER A 320 4.96 5.22 -3.47
N GLY A 321 4.36 5.73 -4.54
CA GLY A 321 3.87 4.97 -5.69
C GLY A 321 2.45 4.45 -5.52
N SER A 322 1.78 4.78 -4.42
CA SER A 322 0.36 4.49 -4.21
C SER A 322 -0.52 5.16 -5.28
N PRO A 323 -1.54 4.46 -5.81
CA PRO A 323 -2.59 5.11 -6.57
C PRO A 323 -3.38 6.06 -5.67
N VAL A 324 -3.61 7.27 -6.16
CA VAL A 324 -4.55 8.24 -5.59
C VAL A 324 -5.80 8.20 -6.44
N CYS A 325 -6.92 7.74 -5.88
CA CYS A 325 -8.19 7.60 -6.57
C CYS A 325 -9.18 8.67 -6.13
N ASN A 326 -10.05 9.10 -7.05
CA ASN A 326 -11.18 9.97 -6.71
C ASN A 326 -12.35 9.19 -6.09
N ASN A 327 -13.43 9.90 -5.79
CA ASN A 327 -14.70 9.36 -5.26
C ASN A 327 -15.45 8.39 -6.19
N ARG A 328 -14.96 8.12 -7.40
CA ARG A 328 -15.42 7.07 -8.32
C ARG A 328 -14.50 5.85 -8.34
N GLY A 329 -13.46 5.84 -7.50
CA GLY A 329 -12.43 4.80 -7.49
C GLY A 329 -11.44 4.88 -8.66
N LEU A 330 -11.47 5.94 -9.47
CA LEU A 330 -10.58 6.09 -10.63
C LEU A 330 -9.27 6.78 -10.22
N VAL A 331 -8.13 6.28 -10.71
CA VAL A 331 -6.81 6.84 -10.41
C VAL A 331 -6.68 8.23 -11.02
N VAL A 332 -6.49 9.23 -10.18
CA VAL A 332 -6.23 10.64 -10.55
C VAL A 332 -4.78 11.07 -10.29
N GLY A 333 -4.02 10.28 -9.55
CA GLY A 333 -2.60 10.55 -9.32
C GLY A 333 -1.80 9.36 -8.79
N LEU A 334 -0.50 9.59 -8.64
CA LEU A 334 0.49 8.66 -8.10
C LEU A 334 1.18 9.36 -6.93
N ALA A 335 0.96 8.89 -5.70
CA ALA A 335 1.62 9.44 -4.52
C ALA A 335 3.14 9.35 -4.68
N THR A 336 3.88 10.38 -4.25
CA THR A 336 5.35 10.41 -4.38
C THR A 336 6.00 10.77 -3.05
N PHE A 337 5.66 11.93 -2.48
CA PHE A 337 6.28 12.47 -1.29
C PHE A 337 5.32 13.34 -0.47
N GLY A 338 5.45 13.25 0.85
CA GLY A 338 5.06 14.29 1.81
C GLY A 338 6.28 15.11 2.24
N SER A 339 6.06 16.11 3.10
CA SER A 339 7.03 17.08 3.64
C SER A 339 8.27 16.51 4.39
N ILE A 340 8.53 15.20 4.31
CA ILE A 340 9.52 14.47 5.12
C ILE A 340 10.92 14.42 4.47
N GLU A 341 11.08 14.77 3.17
CA GLU A 341 12.40 14.74 2.50
C GLU A 341 13.18 16.07 2.54
N GLN A 342 12.67 17.10 3.22
CA GLN A 342 13.45 18.30 3.53
C GLN A 342 14.08 18.16 4.92
N THR A 343 15.39 18.38 4.97
CA THR A 343 16.38 18.18 6.03
C THR A 343 16.17 19.00 7.33
N SER A 344 14.94 19.21 7.76
CA SER A 344 14.60 19.95 8.97
C SER A 344 13.51 19.22 9.74
N ALA A 345 13.78 18.88 11.00
CA ALA A 345 12.92 18.19 11.97
C ALA A 345 11.63 18.97 12.36
N SER A 346 11.13 19.82 11.47
CA SER A 346 9.99 20.72 11.67
C SER A 346 9.28 20.93 10.34
N LEU A 347 8.66 19.88 9.80
CA LEU A 347 7.80 20.01 8.64
C LEU A 347 6.44 19.36 8.92
N SER A 348 5.39 20.14 8.67
CA SER A 348 4.00 19.84 9.01
C SER A 348 3.56 18.54 8.36
N GLU A 349 3.03 17.61 9.17
CA GLU A 349 2.45 16.31 8.78
C GLU A 349 1.24 16.41 7.84
N ALA A 350 0.86 17.62 7.41
CA ALA A 350 -0.42 17.94 6.76
C ALA A 350 -0.34 18.15 5.24
N TYR A 351 0.83 18.01 4.59
CA TYR A 351 0.98 18.30 3.16
C TYR A 351 1.65 17.17 2.41
N ASN A 352 0.85 16.46 1.62
CA ASN A 352 1.25 15.32 0.81
C ASN A 352 1.04 15.61 -0.67
N PHE A 353 1.87 15.01 -1.54
CA PHE A 353 1.88 15.31 -2.96
C PHE A 353 1.76 14.05 -3.83
N ALA A 354 1.04 14.23 -4.94
CA ALA A 354 0.87 13.21 -5.96
C ALA A 354 1.14 13.76 -7.36
N ILE A 355 1.76 12.93 -8.19
CA ILE A 355 1.96 13.19 -9.61
C ILE A 355 0.62 12.94 -10.33
N PRO A 356 0.09 13.90 -11.11
CA PRO A 356 -1.18 13.72 -11.80
C PRO A 356 -1.19 12.53 -12.76
N VAL A 357 -2.34 11.88 -12.90
CA VAL A 357 -2.53 10.74 -13.83
C VAL A 357 -2.23 11.11 -15.28
N THR A 358 -2.35 12.38 -15.67
CA THR A 358 -1.92 12.87 -16.99
C THR A 358 -0.44 12.66 -17.25
N ILE A 359 0.41 12.81 -16.23
CA ILE A 359 1.84 12.50 -16.36
C ILE A 359 2.03 10.98 -16.46
N VAL A 360 1.31 10.18 -15.67
CA VAL A 360 1.35 8.71 -15.79
C VAL A 360 0.98 8.26 -17.21
N LYS A 361 -0.10 8.82 -17.77
CA LYS A 361 -0.53 8.55 -19.16
C LYS A 361 0.54 8.93 -20.18
N GLN A 362 1.23 10.07 -20.02
CA GLN A 362 2.34 10.43 -20.91
C GLN A 362 3.43 9.35 -20.95
N PHE A 363 3.74 8.72 -19.80
CA PHE A 363 4.70 7.63 -19.73
C PHE A 363 4.18 6.36 -20.42
N LEU A 364 2.92 6.01 -20.19
CA LEU A 364 2.27 4.88 -20.85
C LEU A 364 2.24 5.06 -22.38
N ASP A 365 1.85 6.24 -22.85
CA ASP A 365 1.81 6.60 -24.28
C ASP A 365 3.21 6.54 -24.90
N SER A 366 4.22 7.07 -24.21
CA SER A 366 5.63 7.03 -24.66
C SER A 366 6.16 5.60 -24.76
N ALA A 367 5.69 4.71 -23.88
CA ALA A 367 6.01 3.29 -23.90
C ALA A 367 5.08 2.48 -24.83
N ARG A 368 4.13 3.12 -25.52
CA ARG A 368 3.11 2.50 -26.38
C ARG A 368 2.24 1.46 -25.66
N ILE A 369 1.96 1.70 -24.38
CA ILE A 369 1.14 0.85 -23.53
C ILE A 369 -0.26 1.45 -23.43
N ARG A 370 -1.28 0.67 -23.79
CA ARG A 370 -2.68 1.05 -23.59
C ARG A 370 -3.17 0.49 -22.27
N ALA A 371 -3.32 1.35 -21.26
CA ALA A 371 -3.98 0.98 -20.01
C ALA A 371 -5.43 0.54 -20.28
N ALA A 372 -5.79 -0.62 -19.76
CA ALA A 372 -7.13 -1.19 -19.91
C ALA A 372 -7.42 -2.15 -18.75
N VAL A 373 -8.61 -2.02 -18.18
CA VAL A 373 -9.10 -2.97 -17.18
C VAL A 373 -9.18 -4.37 -17.78
N SER A 374 -8.74 -5.38 -17.04
CA SER A 374 -8.87 -6.79 -17.45
C SER A 374 -10.32 -7.25 -17.46
N ALA A 375 -10.63 -8.35 -18.14
CA ALA A 375 -11.98 -8.92 -18.13
C ALA A 375 -12.37 -9.38 -16.72
N SER A 376 -11.42 -9.93 -15.96
CA SER A 376 -11.55 -10.22 -14.54
C SER A 376 -11.87 -8.97 -13.72
N SER A 377 -11.10 -7.90 -13.86
CA SER A 377 -11.35 -6.65 -13.11
C SER A 377 -12.70 -6.02 -13.45
N SER A 378 -13.07 -6.03 -14.74
CA SER A 378 -14.36 -5.52 -15.19
C SER A 378 -15.52 -6.31 -14.57
N SER A 379 -15.41 -7.63 -14.53
CA SER A 379 -16.43 -8.51 -13.93
C SER A 379 -16.46 -8.38 -12.41
N PHE A 380 -15.29 -8.29 -11.78
CA PHE A 380 -15.18 -8.09 -10.34
C PHE A 380 -15.79 -6.77 -9.89
N ASN A 381 -15.48 -5.66 -10.57
CA ASN A 381 -16.03 -4.34 -10.22
C ASN A 381 -17.57 -4.29 -10.37
N ARG A 382 -18.13 -4.97 -11.39
CA ARG A 382 -19.59 -5.15 -11.50
C ARG A 382 -20.14 -6.00 -10.35
N ALA A 383 -19.46 -7.08 -10.00
CA ALA A 383 -19.84 -7.95 -8.89
C ALA A 383 -19.91 -7.18 -7.57
N ILE A 384 -18.90 -6.37 -7.28
CA ILE A 384 -18.84 -5.48 -6.12
C ILE A 384 -20.00 -4.49 -6.12
N GLY A 385 -20.33 -3.89 -7.27
CA GLY A 385 -21.51 -3.02 -7.40
C GLY A 385 -22.80 -3.75 -7.04
N TYR A 386 -23.05 -4.92 -7.63
CA TYR A 386 -24.23 -5.73 -7.30
C TYR A 386 -24.25 -6.18 -5.84
N PHE A 387 -23.10 -6.52 -5.26
CA PHE A 387 -22.99 -6.94 -3.87
C PHE A 387 -23.42 -5.81 -2.93
N HIS A 388 -22.92 -4.59 -3.16
CA HIS A 388 -23.25 -3.42 -2.36
C HIS A 388 -24.71 -2.95 -2.57
N ASP A 389 -25.27 -3.17 -3.77
CA ASP A 389 -26.68 -2.92 -4.07
C ASP A 389 -27.61 -4.05 -3.60
N GLU A 390 -27.12 -5.03 -2.84
CA GLU A 390 -27.84 -6.17 -2.27
C GLU A 390 -28.44 -7.14 -3.32
N TYR A 391 -27.91 -7.13 -4.54
CA TYR A 391 -28.20 -8.11 -5.60
C TYR A 391 -27.20 -9.26 -5.57
N TYR A 392 -27.16 -9.99 -4.45
CA TYR A 392 -26.18 -11.05 -4.18
C TYR A 392 -26.20 -12.17 -5.24
N GLY A 393 -27.36 -12.53 -5.78
CA GLY A 393 -27.45 -13.52 -6.86
C GLY A 393 -26.69 -13.10 -8.13
N LYS A 394 -26.83 -11.83 -8.53
CA LYS A 394 -26.11 -11.25 -9.68
C LYS A 394 -24.63 -11.06 -9.37
N ALA A 395 -24.30 -10.65 -8.15
CA ALA A 395 -22.92 -10.53 -7.68
C ALA A 395 -22.20 -11.87 -7.79
N MET A 396 -22.80 -12.94 -7.25
CA MET A 396 -22.25 -14.30 -7.26
C MET A 396 -21.96 -14.80 -8.68
N GLN A 397 -22.86 -14.57 -9.65
CA GLN A 397 -22.63 -14.93 -11.05
C GLN A 397 -21.38 -14.25 -11.63
N GLN A 398 -21.18 -12.96 -11.33
CA GLN A 398 -20.01 -12.23 -11.78
C GLN A 398 -18.73 -12.69 -11.07
N PHE A 399 -18.75 -12.94 -9.75
CA PHE A 399 -17.60 -13.48 -9.02
C PHE A 399 -17.16 -14.85 -9.54
N VAL A 400 -18.10 -15.74 -9.85
CA VAL A 400 -17.79 -17.05 -10.48
C VAL A 400 -17.16 -16.86 -11.86
N ALA A 401 -17.58 -15.84 -12.63
CA ALA A 401 -16.93 -15.52 -13.90
C ALA A 401 -15.48 -15.03 -13.70
N VAL A 402 -15.22 -14.23 -12.66
CA VAL A 402 -13.85 -13.83 -12.29
C VAL A 402 -13.01 -15.04 -11.94
N GLN A 403 -13.51 -15.95 -11.11
CA GLN A 403 -12.79 -17.17 -10.72
C GLN A 403 -12.39 -18.05 -11.91
N LYS A 404 -13.22 -18.08 -12.97
CA LYS A 404 -12.90 -18.82 -14.21
C LYS A 404 -11.79 -18.16 -15.02
N LEU A 405 -11.73 -16.83 -15.02
CA LEU A 405 -10.72 -16.06 -15.76
C LEU A 405 -9.39 -15.98 -15.00
N ASN A 406 -9.46 -15.84 -13.68
CA ASN A 406 -8.32 -15.78 -12.77
C ASN A 406 -8.70 -16.47 -11.45
N PRO A 407 -8.34 -17.75 -11.26
CA PRO A 407 -8.62 -18.51 -10.04
C PRO A 407 -7.99 -17.91 -8.78
N ASP A 408 -6.87 -17.20 -8.95
CA ASP A 408 -6.06 -16.60 -7.88
C ASP A 408 -6.48 -15.15 -7.56
N PHE A 409 -7.57 -14.64 -8.18
CA PHE A 409 -8.00 -13.25 -8.04
C PHE A 409 -8.38 -12.94 -6.57
N PRO A 410 -7.74 -11.95 -5.93
CA PRO A 410 -7.96 -11.68 -4.50
C PRO A 410 -9.40 -11.31 -4.15
N GLY A 411 -9.90 -11.86 -3.04
CA GLY A 411 -11.20 -11.54 -2.45
C GLY A 411 -12.40 -12.25 -3.07
N VAL A 412 -12.25 -12.92 -4.23
CA VAL A 412 -13.38 -13.58 -4.92
C VAL A 412 -14.04 -14.63 -4.04
N ALA A 413 -13.26 -15.53 -3.42
CA ALA A 413 -13.81 -16.59 -2.56
C ALA A 413 -14.58 -16.02 -1.36
N TYR A 414 -14.07 -14.94 -0.77
CA TYR A 414 -14.74 -14.24 0.33
C TYR A 414 -16.12 -13.72 -0.10
N TYR A 415 -16.19 -12.99 -1.22
CA TYR A 415 -17.44 -12.40 -1.67
C TYR A 415 -18.45 -13.43 -2.17
N ILE A 416 -18.02 -14.56 -2.74
CA ILE A 416 -18.89 -15.68 -3.06
C ILE A 416 -19.54 -16.21 -1.77
N ALA A 417 -18.73 -16.55 -0.76
CA ALA A 417 -19.24 -17.07 0.52
C ALA A 417 -20.18 -16.07 1.23
N GLN A 418 -19.90 -14.77 1.17
CA GLN A 418 -20.81 -13.75 1.71
C GLN A 418 -22.11 -13.63 0.90
N SER A 419 -22.02 -13.69 -0.43
CA SER A 419 -23.21 -13.66 -1.28
C SER A 419 -24.13 -14.84 -0.99
N GLU A 420 -23.57 -16.05 -0.88
CA GLU A 420 -24.32 -17.27 -0.52
C GLU A 420 -25.00 -17.13 0.85
N ARG A 421 -24.27 -16.66 1.87
CA ARG A 421 -24.84 -16.41 3.20
C ARG A 421 -26.00 -15.42 3.16
N ASN A 422 -25.86 -14.30 2.45
CA ASN A 422 -26.90 -13.29 2.35
C ASN A 422 -28.12 -13.76 1.54
N ILE A 423 -27.91 -14.55 0.48
CA ILE A 423 -29.00 -15.20 -0.27
C ILE A 423 -29.77 -16.15 0.64
N ASN A 424 -29.07 -17.01 1.39
CA ASN A 424 -29.68 -17.98 2.31
C ASN A 424 -30.42 -17.28 3.47
N ALA A 425 -29.93 -16.14 3.93
CA ALA A 425 -30.61 -15.27 4.90
C ALA A 425 -31.82 -14.52 4.30
N GLY A 426 -32.05 -14.60 2.99
CA GLY A 426 -33.16 -13.94 2.29
C GLY A 426 -32.98 -12.44 2.14
N LEU A 427 -31.74 -11.94 2.21
CA LEU A 427 -31.39 -10.51 2.08
C LEU A 427 -31.20 -10.07 0.62
N ASP A 428 -31.22 -11.00 -0.32
CA ASP A 428 -31.13 -10.70 -1.75
C ASP A 428 -32.37 -9.95 -2.27
N ARG A 429 -32.14 -8.81 -2.92
CA ARG A 429 -33.22 -7.93 -3.41
C ARG A 429 -34.12 -8.57 -4.44
N ASP A 430 -33.58 -9.38 -5.35
CA ASP A 430 -34.40 -10.08 -6.34
C ASP A 430 -35.36 -11.06 -5.63
N THR A 431 -34.87 -11.76 -4.60
CA THR A 431 -35.68 -12.65 -3.75
C THR A 431 -36.76 -11.88 -2.97
N MET A 432 -36.42 -10.72 -2.40
CA MET A 432 -37.37 -9.87 -1.67
C MET A 432 -38.50 -9.34 -2.58
N LEU A 433 -38.16 -8.86 -3.77
CA LEU A 433 -39.13 -8.43 -4.77
C LEU A 433 -40.07 -9.56 -5.18
N GLN A 434 -39.55 -10.77 -5.41
CA GLN A 434 -40.37 -11.94 -5.73
C GLN A 434 -41.33 -12.28 -4.58
N LYS A 435 -40.90 -12.25 -3.32
CA LYS A 435 -41.77 -12.48 -2.15
C LYS A 435 -42.89 -11.43 -2.05
N VAL A 436 -42.59 -10.16 -2.31
CA VAL A 436 -43.59 -9.08 -2.30
C VAL A 436 -44.61 -9.28 -3.43
N VAL A 437 -44.15 -9.55 -4.65
CA VAL A 437 -45.03 -9.83 -5.80
C VAL A 437 -45.91 -11.05 -5.51
N PHE A 438 -45.35 -12.12 -4.96
CA PHE A 438 -46.12 -13.32 -4.59
C PHE A 438 -47.19 -13.01 -3.53
N ARG A 439 -46.87 -12.20 -2.51
CA ARG A 439 -47.84 -11.75 -1.50
C ARG A 439 -48.95 -10.91 -2.11
N ILE A 440 -48.63 -10.00 -3.04
CA ILE A 440 -49.63 -9.19 -3.74
C ILE A 440 -50.57 -10.09 -4.56
N ILE A 441 -50.01 -11.04 -5.33
CA ILE A 441 -50.79 -12.00 -6.11
C ILE A 441 -51.69 -12.84 -5.20
N ALA A 442 -51.17 -13.34 -4.07
CA ALA A 442 -51.97 -14.10 -3.11
C ALA A 442 -53.14 -13.28 -2.54
N VAL A 443 -52.92 -12.02 -2.18
CA VAL A 443 -53.98 -11.11 -1.72
C VAL A 443 -55.03 -10.87 -2.81
N LEU A 444 -54.61 -10.65 -4.06
CA LEU A 444 -55.53 -10.48 -5.19
C LEU A 444 -56.37 -11.73 -5.46
N ILE A 445 -55.81 -12.93 -5.33
CA ILE A 445 -56.53 -14.19 -5.46
C ILE A 445 -57.59 -14.33 -4.36
N VAL A 446 -57.22 -14.04 -3.10
CA VAL A 446 -58.16 -14.12 -1.97
C VAL A 446 -59.30 -13.11 -2.13
N LEU A 447 -59.00 -11.86 -2.50
CA LEU A 447 -60.02 -10.84 -2.75
C LEU A 447 -60.92 -11.20 -3.94
N GLY A 448 -60.35 -11.71 -5.03
CA GLY A 448 -61.10 -12.19 -6.19
C GLY A 448 -62.04 -13.34 -5.82
N GLY A 449 -61.55 -14.32 -5.06
CA GLY A 449 -62.34 -15.44 -4.53
C GLY A 449 -63.49 -14.97 -3.63
N ALA A 450 -63.23 -14.02 -2.73
CA ALA A 450 -64.25 -13.44 -1.86
C ALA A 450 -65.35 -12.70 -2.65
N VAL A 451 -64.99 -11.96 -3.71
CA VAL A 451 -65.95 -11.29 -4.59
C VAL A 451 -66.81 -12.30 -5.35
N VAL A 452 -66.21 -13.36 -5.89
CA VAL A 452 -66.94 -14.44 -6.59
C VAL A 452 -67.88 -15.15 -5.63
N PHE A 453 -67.41 -15.50 -4.43
CA PHE A 453 -68.22 -16.13 -3.39
C PHE A 453 -69.39 -15.24 -2.95
N TYR A 454 -69.14 -13.94 -2.74
CA TYR A 454 -70.19 -12.98 -2.40
C TYR A 454 -71.25 -12.86 -3.51
N ARG A 455 -70.82 -12.80 -4.79
CA ARG A 455 -71.74 -12.82 -5.93
C ARG A 455 -72.56 -14.11 -6.02
N PHE A 456 -71.94 -15.25 -5.75
CA PHE A 456 -72.62 -16.55 -5.72
C PHE A 456 -73.68 -16.62 -4.61
N GLN A 457 -73.36 -16.11 -3.40
CA GLN A 457 -74.32 -16.00 -2.29
C GLN A 457 -75.52 -15.09 -2.60
N ILE A 458 -75.32 -13.99 -3.32
CA ILE A 458 -76.42 -13.13 -3.75
C ILE A 458 -77.28 -13.83 -4.82
N ALA A 459 -76.63 -14.47 -5.80
CA ALA A 459 -77.33 -15.18 -6.87
C ALA A 459 -78.17 -16.36 -6.34
N SER A 460 -77.73 -17.05 -5.28
CA SER A 460 -78.46 -18.15 -4.67
C SER A 460 -79.63 -17.72 -3.76
N ARG A 461 -79.71 -16.44 -3.40
CA ARG A 461 -80.82 -15.86 -2.61
C ARG A 461 -81.92 -15.22 -3.47
N LEU A 462 -81.76 -15.17 -4.80
CA LEU A 462 -82.81 -14.70 -5.69
C LEU A 462 -83.87 -15.81 -5.87
N PRO A 463 -85.17 -15.50 -5.66
CA PRO A 463 -86.22 -16.51 -5.79
C PRO A 463 -86.28 -17.03 -7.23
N LYS A 464 -86.26 -18.36 -7.39
CA LYS A 464 -86.53 -19.01 -8.68
C LYS A 464 -87.91 -18.55 -9.14
N ARG A 465 -87.97 -17.72 -10.18
CA ARG A 465 -89.23 -17.43 -10.89
C ARG A 465 -89.74 -18.77 -11.45
N LYS A 466 -90.89 -19.21 -10.93
CA LYS A 466 -91.69 -20.31 -11.49
C LYS A 466 -92.24 -19.91 -12.85
#